data_AF-A0A7J3MUS2-F1
#
_entry.id   AF-A0A7J3MUS2-F1
#
_cell.length_a   1.000
_cell.length_b   1.000
_cell.length_c   1.000
_cell.angle_alpha   90.00
_cell.angle_beta   90.00
_cell.angle_gamma   90.00
#
_symmetry.space_group_name_H-M   'P 1'
#
loop_
_entity.id
_entity.type
_entity.pdbx_description
1 polymer ?
#
loop_
_entity_poly.entity_id
_entity_poly.type
_entity_poly.pdbx_seq_one_letter_code
_entity_poly.pdbx_strand_id
1 'polypeptide(L)'
;PLYKSFAKERQRIHLIRADSHDPKTLEIVKRILGDGKLDFLFIDGDHTYEGVKRDFEMYSPLVRRGGMIAFHDIVEHPLEHAKSEEPDKKKYKG
;
A
#
# COMPACT_ATOMS: atom_id res chain seq x y z
N PRO A 1 -10.39 18.77 -9.21
CA PRO A 1 -10.66 20.16 -8.76
C PRO A 1 -10.11 20.45 -7.35
N LEU A 2 -10.16 19.49 -6.41
CA LEU A 2 -9.48 19.59 -5.10
C LEU A 2 -7.98 19.26 -5.17
N TYR A 3 -7.60 18.07 -5.62
CA TYR A 3 -6.19 17.61 -5.59
C TYR A 3 -5.18 18.48 -6.36
N LYS A 4 -5.66 19.30 -7.31
CA LYS A 4 -4.80 20.27 -8.00
C LYS A 4 -4.35 21.41 -7.08
N SER A 5 -5.11 21.74 -6.03
CA SER A 5 -4.74 22.78 -5.07
C SER A 5 -3.66 22.34 -4.09
N PHE A 6 -3.36 21.04 -4.00
CA PHE A 6 -2.23 20.53 -3.22
C PHE A 6 -0.88 20.70 -3.91
N ALA A 7 -0.88 20.95 -5.22
CA ALA A 7 0.35 21.14 -5.96
C ALA A 7 0.96 22.51 -5.65
N LYS A 8 2.24 22.54 -5.27
CA LYS A 8 3.04 23.77 -5.22
C LYS A 8 3.33 24.27 -6.64
N GLU A 9 3.76 25.53 -6.80
CA GLU A 9 3.91 26.20 -8.11
C GLU A 9 4.69 25.43 -9.19
N ARG A 10 5.68 24.62 -8.79
CA ARG A 10 6.51 23.81 -9.72
C ARG A 10 6.20 22.31 -9.68
N GLN A 11 5.13 21.92 -8.99
CA GLN A 11 4.73 20.52 -8.83
C GLN A 11 3.60 20.17 -9.80
N ARG A 12 3.68 18.98 -10.38
CA ARG A 12 2.58 18.39 -11.16
C ARG A 12 2.02 17.21 -10.38
N ILE A 13 0.70 17.18 -10.22
CA ILE A 13 -0.02 16.08 -9.57
C ILE A 13 -0.92 15.42 -10.61
N HIS A 14 -0.72 14.12 -10.82
CA HIS A 14 -1.57 13.28 -11.66
C HIS A 14 -2.39 12.37 -10.76
N LEU A 15 -3.71 12.51 -10.79
CA LEU A 15 -4.62 11.61 -10.08
C LEU A 15 -5.22 10.62 -11.07
N ILE A 16 -4.99 9.34 -10.83
CA ILE A 16 -5.60 8.24 -11.57
C ILE A 16 -6.59 7.57 -10.61
N ARG A 17 -7.87 7.52 -10.99
CA ARG A 17 -8.92 6.85 -10.21
C ARG A 17 -9.29 5.56 -10.93
N ALA A 18 -8.55 4.50 -10.64
CA ALA A 18 -8.70 3.18 -11.27
C ALA A 18 -8.14 2.09 -10.34
N ASP A 19 -8.38 0.84 -10.69
CA ASP A 19 -7.80 -0.33 -10.01
C ASP A 19 -6.29 -0.43 -10.36
N SER A 20 -5.42 -0.47 -9.35
CA SER A 20 -3.97 -0.60 -9.55
C SER A 20 -3.58 -1.95 -10.16
N HIS A 21 -4.43 -2.97 -10.01
CA HIS A 21 -4.22 -4.30 -10.55
C HIS A 21 -4.73 -4.47 -11.99
N ASP A 22 -5.41 -3.46 -12.56
CA ASP A 22 -5.78 -3.41 -13.97
C ASP A 22 -4.56 -2.99 -14.83
N PRO A 23 -4.12 -3.80 -15.81
CA PRO A 23 -3.04 -3.44 -16.72
C PRO A 23 -3.22 -2.09 -17.41
N LYS A 24 -4.45 -1.63 -17.65
CA LYS A 24 -4.72 -0.30 -18.23
C LYS A 24 -4.24 0.83 -17.32
N THR A 25 -4.33 0.66 -16.00
CA THR A 25 -3.82 1.64 -15.02
C THR A 25 -2.31 1.75 -15.12
N LEU A 26 -1.60 0.63 -15.24
CA LEU A 26 -0.16 0.61 -15.45
C LEU A 26 0.24 1.34 -16.74
N GLU A 27 -0.50 1.15 -17.83
CA GLU A 27 -0.24 1.86 -19.10
C GLU A 27 -0.47 3.37 -18.99
N ILE A 28 -1.46 3.82 -18.21
CA ILE A 28 -1.66 5.25 -17.93
C ILE A 28 -0.44 5.81 -17.17
N VAL A 29 0.07 5.10 -16.15
CA VAL A 29 1.26 5.51 -15.38
C VAL A 29 2.48 5.60 -16.30
N LYS A 30 2.74 4.59 -17.12
CA LYS A 30 3.84 4.60 -18.10
C LYS A 30 3.74 5.80 -19.05
N ARG A 31 2.55 6.10 -19.55
CA ARG A 31 2.34 7.27 -20.43
C ARG A 31 2.62 8.60 -19.72
N ILE A 32 2.25 8.72 -18.44
CA ILE A 32 2.55 9.91 -17.64
C ILE A 32 4.06 10.07 -17.41
N LEU A 33 4.77 8.96 -17.17
CA LEU A 33 6.21 8.96 -16.97
C LEU A 33 6.99 9.21 -18.28
N GLY A 34 6.46 8.77 -19.42
CA GLY A 34 7.20 8.76 -20.69
C GLY A 34 8.46 7.89 -20.57
N ASP A 35 9.61 8.47 -20.91
CA ASP A 35 10.92 7.81 -20.75
C ASP A 35 11.48 7.92 -19.31
N GLY A 36 10.77 8.62 -18.42
CA GLY A 36 11.14 8.81 -17.03
C GLY A 36 10.99 7.54 -16.19
N LYS A 37 11.66 7.55 -15.03
CA LYS A 37 11.55 6.51 -13.99
C LYS A 37 11.21 7.16 -12.65
N LEU A 38 10.59 6.38 -11.76
CA LEU A 38 10.25 6.82 -10.42
C LEU A 38 11.52 6.87 -9.55
N ASP A 39 11.71 7.98 -8.84
CA ASP A 39 12.68 8.08 -7.74
C ASP A 39 12.18 7.37 -6.49
N PHE A 40 10.86 7.40 -6.28
CA PHE A 40 10.19 6.84 -5.12
C PHE A 40 8.84 6.24 -5.52
N LEU A 41 8.57 5.03 -5.03
CA LEU A 41 7.28 4.35 -5.15
C LEU A 41 6.76 4.07 -3.73
N PHE A 42 5.54 4.52 -3.44
CA PHE A 42 4.86 4.26 -2.18
C PHE A 42 3.62 3.40 -2.45
N ILE A 43 3.54 2.24 -1.80
CA ILE A 43 2.44 1.29 -1.94
C ILE A 43 1.70 1.20 -0.60
N ASP A 44 0.43 1.57 -0.63
CA ASP A 44 -0.51 1.48 0.48
C ASP A 44 -1.75 0.74 -0.06
N GLY A 45 -1.54 -0.57 -0.29
CA GLY A 45 -2.52 -1.45 -0.92
C GLY A 45 -3.68 -1.82 0.01
N ASP A 46 -4.41 -2.89 -0.31
CA ASP A 46 -5.55 -3.38 0.47
C ASP A 46 -5.17 -4.08 1.81
N HIS A 47 -3.93 -3.85 2.27
CA HIS A 47 -3.30 -4.44 3.46
C HIS A 47 -3.27 -5.98 3.47
N THR A 48 -3.51 -6.61 2.31
CA THR A 48 -3.23 -8.03 2.11
C THR A 48 -1.85 -8.21 1.51
N TYR A 49 -1.15 -9.27 1.91
CA TYR A 49 0.15 -9.62 1.34
C TYR A 49 0.07 -9.75 -0.19
N GLU A 50 -0.97 -10.43 -0.69
CA GLU A 50 -1.14 -10.67 -2.13
C GLU A 50 -1.41 -9.39 -2.91
N GLY A 51 -2.23 -8.48 -2.38
CA GLY A 51 -2.50 -7.19 -3.02
C GLY A 51 -1.23 -6.35 -3.11
N VAL A 52 -0.51 -6.21 -2.00
CA VAL A 52 0.76 -5.46 -1.95
C VAL A 52 1.83 -6.09 -2.85
N LYS A 53 1.96 -7.42 -2.85
CA LYS A 53 2.89 -8.15 -3.72
C LYS A 53 2.58 -7.89 -5.19
N ARG A 54 1.32 -7.92 -5.58
CA ARG A 54 0.90 -7.65 -6.95
C ARG A 54 1.20 -6.22 -7.38
N ASP A 55 0.93 -5.23 -6.52
CA ASP A 55 1.32 -3.84 -6.79
C ASP A 55 2.84 -3.69 -6.93
N PHE A 56 3.61 -4.35 -6.06
CA PHE A 56 5.06 -4.33 -6.14
C PHE A 56 5.57 -4.91 -7.48
N GLU A 57 5.08 -6.08 -7.88
CA GLU A 57 5.49 -6.74 -9.12
C GLU A 57 5.13 -5.89 -10.35
N MET A 58 3.99 -5.22 -10.33
CA MET A 58 3.55 -4.38 -11.45
C MET A 58 4.32 -3.06 -11.56
N TYR A 59 4.62 -2.40 -10.44
CA TYR A 59 5.12 -1.02 -10.45
C TYR A 59 6.62 -0.87 -10.12
N SER A 60 7.24 -1.83 -9.44
CA SER A 60 8.68 -1.79 -9.14
C SER A 60 9.60 -1.66 -10.37
N PRO A 61 9.28 -2.22 -11.57
CA PRO A 61 10.12 -2.03 -12.76
C PRO A 61 10.15 -0.59 -13.30
N LEU A 62 9.22 0.27 -12.83
CA LEU A 62 9.19 1.69 -13.16
C LEU A 62 10.12 2.53 -12.29
N VAL A 63 10.68 1.95 -11.22
CA VAL A 63 11.61 2.64 -10.31
C VAL A 63 13.02 2.60 -10.91
N ARG A 64 13.75 3.72 -10.82
CA ARG A 64 15.13 3.77 -11.33
C ARG A 64 16.08 2.94 -10.47
N ARG A 65 17.26 2.65 -11.01
CA ARG A 65 18.35 2.09 -10.20
C ARG A 65 18.69 3.05 -9.05
N GLY A 66 18.72 2.52 -7.82
CA GLY A 66 18.92 3.29 -6.59
C GLY A 66 17.74 4.19 -6.20
N GLY A 67 16.55 3.99 -6.79
CA GLY A 67 15.30 4.55 -6.27
C GLY A 67 14.78 3.76 -5.08
N MET A 68 13.80 4.32 -4.38
CA MET A 68 13.26 3.73 -3.15
C MET A 68 11.83 3.21 -3.36
N ILE A 69 11.51 2.10 -2.71
CA ILE A 69 10.17 1.54 -2.65
C ILE A 69 9.81 1.41 -1.18
N ALA A 70 8.67 1.98 -0.78
CA ALA A 70 8.15 1.91 0.58
C ALA A 70 6.73 1.35 0.58
N PHE A 71 6.41 0.66 1.68
CA PHE A 71 5.13 0.00 1.90
C PHE A 71 4.49 0.53 3.18
N HIS A 72 3.16 0.60 3.21
CA HIS A 72 2.38 0.83 4.41
C HIS A 72 1.73 -0.49 4.87
N ASP A 73 1.66 -0.73 6.19
CA ASP A 73 1.09 -1.92 6.86
C ASP A 73 1.48 -3.30 6.30
N ILE A 74 2.73 -3.72 6.54
CA ILE A 74 3.22 -5.10 6.33
C ILE A 74 3.12 -5.98 7.59
N VAL A 75 2.55 -5.47 8.67
CA VAL A 75 2.45 -6.18 9.96
C VAL A 75 0.98 -6.47 10.22
N GLU A 76 0.59 -7.75 10.14
CA GLU A 76 -0.64 -8.21 10.76
C GLU A 76 -0.57 -7.81 12.24
N HIS A 77 -1.46 -6.94 12.71
CA HIS A 77 -1.65 -6.78 14.15
C HIS A 77 -1.96 -8.17 14.71
N PRO A 78 -1.17 -8.69 15.68
CA PRO A 78 -1.54 -9.91 16.38
C PRO A 78 -2.93 -9.64 16.95
N LEU A 79 -3.89 -10.51 16.62
CA LEU A 79 -5.23 -10.51 17.20
C LEU A 79 -5.11 -10.21 18.69
N GLU A 80 -5.64 -9.07 19.14
CA GLU A 80 -5.65 -8.78 20.56
C GLU A 80 -6.35 -9.93 21.28
N HIS A 81 -5.54 -10.67 22.04
CA HIS A 81 -5.89 -11.40 23.25
C HIS A 81 -7.32 -11.95 23.29
N ALA A 82 -7.47 -13.19 22.84
CA ALA A 82 -8.36 -14.14 23.50
C ALA A 82 -8.00 -14.19 25.00
N LYS A 83 -8.65 -13.35 25.82
CA LYS A 83 -8.68 -13.49 27.27
C LYS A 83 -10.12 -13.33 27.75
N SER A 84 -10.81 -14.46 27.75
CA SER A 84 -11.69 -14.81 28.86
C SER A 84 -11.48 -16.30 29.16
N GLU A 85 -10.34 -16.63 29.75
CA GLU A 85 -10.31 -17.83 30.59
C GLU A 85 -11.21 -17.53 31.79
N GLU A 86 -12.35 -18.24 31.88
CA GLU A 86 -13.16 -18.27 33.09
C GLU A 86 -12.33 -18.86 34.24
N PRO A 87 -12.34 -18.24 35.44
CA PRO A 87 -11.62 -18.81 36.58
C PRO A 87 -12.29 -20.10 37.05
N ASP A 88 -11.48 -21.14 37.19
CA ASP A 88 -11.80 -22.46 37.75
C ASP A 88 -12.51 -22.32 39.11
N LYS A 89 -13.85 -22.40 39.08
CA LYS A 89 -14.69 -22.53 40.27
C LYS A 89 -14.97 -24.02 40.50
N LYS A 90 -14.10 -24.70 41.26
CA LYS A 90 -14.46 -25.67 42.31
C LYS A 90 -13.21 -26.32 42.94
N LYS A 91 -12.65 -25.65 43.93
CA LYS A 91 -12.06 -26.30 45.12
C LYS A 91 -12.83 -25.77 46.33
N TYR A 92 -12.95 -26.59 47.38
CA TYR A 92 -13.69 -26.39 48.64
C TYR A 92 -15.14 -26.88 48.70
N LYS A 93 -15.31 -28.17 48.96
CA LYS A 93 -16.01 -28.73 50.15
C LYS A 93 -15.18 -29.98 50.54
N GLY A 94 -14.65 -30.12 51.75
CA GLY A 94 -15.32 -29.94 53.03
C GLY A 94 -15.87 -31.30 53.42
#